data_AF-G7P9Z6-F1
#
_entry.id   AF-G7P9Z6-F1
#
_cell.length_a   1.000
_cell.length_b   1.000
_cell.length_c   1.000
_cell.angle_alpha   90.00
_cell.angle_beta   90.00
_cell.angle_gamma   90.00
#
_symmetry.space_group_name_H-M   'P 1'
#
loop_
_entity.id
_entity.type
_entity.pdbx_description
1 polymer ?
#
loop_
_entity_poly.entity_id
_entity_poly.type
_entity_poly.pdbx_seq_one_letter_code
_entity_poly.pdbx_strand_id
1 'polypeptide(L)'
;MGKRPNLLALQLSDSTLADIIARLQAGQKLSGSSPFSSAFNSLSLDKESGLLMFKGDKKPRVWVVPTQLRRDLIFSVHDIPLGAHQRPEETYKKLRLLGWWPGMQEHVRDYCRSCLFCIPRNLIGSELKVIESPWPLSEEGVCNESGTR
;
A
#
# COMPACT_ATOMS: atom_id res chain seq x y z
N MET A 1 21.81 12.11 4.72
CA MET A 1 21.61 11.45 3.41
C MET A 1 20.97 10.09 3.62
N GLY A 2 19.68 9.93 3.31
CA GLY A 2 19.03 8.62 3.36
C GLY A 2 19.60 7.71 2.29
N LYS A 3 20.10 6.52 2.66
CA LYS A 3 20.47 5.49 1.69
C LYS A 3 19.20 5.14 0.91
N ARG A 4 19.25 5.21 -0.43
CA ARG A 4 18.14 4.72 -1.26
C ARG A 4 17.93 3.24 -0.94
N PRO A 5 16.69 2.82 -0.62
CA PRO A 5 16.43 1.43 -0.31
C PRO A 5 16.75 0.54 -1.52
N ASN A 6 17.42 -0.58 -1.28
CA ASN A 6 17.67 -1.57 -2.33
C ASN A 6 16.37 -2.36 -2.59
N LEU A 7 15.67 -1.98 -3.65
CA LEU A 7 14.37 -2.55 -4.00
C LEU A 7 14.45 -4.05 -4.31
N LEU A 8 15.55 -4.51 -4.92
CA LEU A 8 15.72 -5.93 -5.22
C LEU A 8 15.88 -6.73 -3.94
N ALA A 9 16.68 -6.25 -2.98
CA ALA A 9 16.82 -6.90 -1.68
C ALA A 9 15.47 -7.00 -0.93
N LEU A 10 14.60 -6.00 -1.08
CA LEU A 10 13.25 -6.03 -0.52
C LEU A 10 12.36 -7.08 -1.21
N GLN A 11 12.48 -7.27 -2.52
CA GLN A 11 11.77 -8.36 -3.20
C GLN A 11 12.33 -9.74 -2.84
N LEU A 12 13.65 -9.88 -2.71
CA LEU A 12 14.29 -11.15 -2.36
C LEU A 12 14.05 -11.58 -0.90
N SER A 13 13.75 -10.63 -0.01
CA SER A 13 13.33 -10.94 1.37
C SER A 13 11.87 -11.36 1.49
N ASP A 14 11.03 -11.11 0.47
CA ASP A 14 9.69 -11.68 0.37
C ASP A 14 9.80 -13.08 -0.26
N SER A 15 9.50 -14.12 0.52
CA SER A 15 9.64 -15.52 0.09
C SER A 15 8.81 -15.86 -1.15
N THR A 16 7.64 -15.23 -1.32
CA THR A 16 6.77 -15.46 -2.48
C THR A 16 7.35 -14.80 -3.72
N LEU A 17 7.84 -13.56 -3.59
CA LEU A 17 8.47 -12.88 -4.73
C LEU A 17 9.79 -13.52 -5.12
N ALA A 18 10.60 -13.95 -4.15
CA ALA A 18 11.85 -14.65 -4.40
C ALA A 18 11.63 -15.96 -5.21
N ASP A 19 10.62 -16.76 -4.86
CA ASP A 19 10.24 -17.96 -5.62
C ASP A 19 9.82 -17.62 -7.06
N ILE A 20 9.03 -16.56 -7.25
CA ILE A 20 8.61 -16.11 -8.58
C ILE A 20 9.82 -15.66 -9.41
N ILE A 21 10.73 -14.89 -8.82
CA ILE A 21 11.96 -14.43 -9.49
C ILE A 21 12.79 -15.64 -9.94
N ALA A 22 13.02 -16.61 -9.04
CA ALA A 22 13.77 -17.82 -9.34
C ALA A 22 13.14 -18.63 -10.48
N ARG A 23 11.81 -18.78 -10.49
CA ARG A 23 11.08 -19.48 -11.56
C ARG A 23 11.18 -18.77 -12.90
N LEU A 24 11.06 -17.45 -12.92
CA LEU A 24 11.21 -16.65 -14.15
C LEU A 24 12.64 -16.77 -14.71
N GLN A 25 13.66 -16.77 -13.84
CA GLN A 25 15.04 -17.01 -14.24
C GLN A 25 15.25 -18.42 -14.82
N ALA A 26 14.58 -19.43 -14.26
CA ALA A 26 14.63 -20.82 -14.72
C ALA A 26 13.71 -21.11 -15.92
N GLY A 27 12.94 -20.13 -16.41
CA GLY A 27 11.96 -20.33 -17.49
C GLY A 27 10.78 -21.24 -17.11
N GLN A 28 10.53 -21.40 -15.80
CA GLN A 28 9.47 -22.26 -15.27
C GLN A 28 8.17 -21.48 -15.07
N LYS A 29 7.02 -22.17 -15.18
CA LYS A 29 5.71 -21.60 -14.83
C LYS A 29 5.47 -21.64 -13.32
N LEU A 30 4.56 -20.77 -12.84
CA LEU A 30 4.08 -20.84 -11.46
C LEU A 30 3.16 -22.03 -11.22
N SER A 31 3.18 -22.54 -9.99
CA SER A 31 2.17 -23.46 -9.48
C SER A 31 0.80 -22.78 -9.41
N GLY A 32 -0.29 -23.54 -9.56
CA GLY A 32 -1.66 -23.01 -9.49
C GLY A 32 -2.08 -22.46 -8.12
N SER A 33 -1.32 -22.74 -7.06
CA SER A 33 -1.59 -22.26 -5.70
C SER A 33 -1.03 -20.86 -5.40
N SER A 34 -0.24 -20.27 -6.29
CA SER A 34 0.35 -18.95 -6.06
C SER A 34 -0.69 -17.84 -6.22
N PRO A 35 -0.67 -16.78 -5.39
CA PRO A 35 -1.52 -15.61 -5.60
C PRO A 35 -1.21 -14.87 -6.92
N PHE A 36 -0.10 -15.20 -7.57
CA PHE A 36 0.34 -14.59 -8.83
C PHE A 36 -0.02 -15.42 -10.07
N SER A 37 -0.63 -16.60 -9.94
CA SER A 37 -0.85 -17.51 -11.07
C SER A 37 -1.68 -16.89 -12.19
N SER A 38 -2.69 -16.10 -11.86
CA SER A 38 -3.53 -15.37 -12.84
C SER A 38 -2.78 -14.26 -13.58
N ALA A 39 -1.78 -13.67 -12.94
CA ALA A 39 -1.01 -12.56 -13.47
C ALA A 39 0.34 -12.97 -14.06
N PHE A 40 0.70 -14.26 -14.03
CA PHE A 40 2.05 -14.73 -14.35
C PHE A 40 2.54 -14.31 -15.73
N ASN A 41 1.67 -14.36 -16.74
CA ASN A 41 2.00 -13.96 -18.12
C ASN A 41 2.28 -12.46 -18.26
N SER A 42 1.87 -11.66 -17.26
CA SER A 42 2.14 -10.22 -17.18
C SER A 42 3.37 -9.90 -16.32
N LEU A 43 4.01 -10.90 -15.72
CA LEU A 43 5.22 -10.75 -14.91
C LEU A 43 6.48 -10.91 -15.77
N SER A 44 7.49 -10.12 -15.44
CA SER A 44 8.77 -10.14 -16.14
C SER A 44 9.86 -9.55 -15.26
N LEU A 45 11.10 -9.97 -15.47
CA LEU A 45 12.23 -9.34 -14.80
C LEU A 45 12.71 -8.12 -15.59
N ASP A 46 13.15 -7.10 -14.89
CA ASP A 46 13.94 -6.04 -15.49
C ASP A 46 15.36 -6.55 -15.80
N LYS A 47 15.89 -6.19 -16.97
CA LYS A 47 17.17 -6.70 -17.47
C LYS A 47 18.36 -6.14 -16.71
N GLU A 48 18.25 -4.91 -16.21
CA GLU A 48 19.33 -4.22 -15.52
C GLU A 48 19.26 -4.43 -14.02
N SER A 49 18.10 -4.17 -13.41
CA SER A 49 17.97 -4.25 -11.95
C SER A 49 17.62 -5.64 -11.41
N GLY A 50 17.18 -6.57 -12.26
CA GLY A 50 16.65 -7.86 -11.84
C GLY A 50 15.32 -7.79 -11.10
N LEU A 51 14.69 -6.61 -11.02
CA LEU A 51 13.42 -6.42 -10.33
C LEU A 51 12.28 -7.20 -11.00
N LEU A 52 11.41 -7.76 -10.18
CA LEU A 52 10.14 -8.30 -10.63
C LEU A 52 9.19 -7.15 -10.99
N MET A 53 8.77 -7.13 -12.25
CA MET A 53 7.92 -6.10 -12.85
C MET A 53 6.59 -6.71 -13.33
N PHE A 54 5.52 -5.95 -13.20
CA PHE A 54 4.20 -6.24 -13.72
C PHE A 54 3.85 -5.31 -14.89
N LYS A 55 3.35 -5.88 -15.98
CA LYS A 55 2.87 -5.15 -17.16
C LYS A 55 1.35 -5.33 -17.30
N GLY A 56 0.60 -4.33 -16.87
CA GLY A 56 -0.85 -4.28 -17.09
C GLY A 56 -1.21 -3.88 -18.53
N ASP A 57 -2.42 -4.27 -18.96
CA ASP A 57 -2.94 -3.91 -20.28
C ASP A 57 -3.01 -2.38 -20.44
N LYS A 58 -2.25 -1.84 -21.41
CA LYS A 58 -2.15 -0.41 -21.72
C LYS A 58 -1.60 0.47 -20.59
N LYS A 59 -0.88 -0.12 -19.63
CA LYS A 59 -0.26 0.61 -18.52
C LYS A 59 1.27 0.51 -18.55
N PRO A 60 2.00 1.48 -17.97
CA PRO A 60 3.44 1.35 -17.80
C PRO A 60 3.78 0.12 -16.97
N ARG A 61 4.98 -0.44 -17.19
CA ARG A 61 5.54 -1.46 -16.31
C ARG A 61 5.79 -0.84 -14.95
N VAL A 62 5.33 -1.50 -13.91
CA VAL A 62 5.54 -1.11 -12.52
C VAL A 62 6.17 -2.26 -11.76
N TRP A 63 6.91 -1.97 -10.70
CA TRP A 63 7.50 -3.00 -9.86
C TRP A 63 6.41 -3.72 -9.05
N VAL A 64 6.69 -4.98 -8.72
CA VAL A 64 5.82 -5.79 -7.85
C VAL A 64 6.18 -5.52 -6.40
N VAL A 65 5.20 -5.05 -5.61
CA VAL A 65 5.43 -4.60 -4.24
C VAL A 65 5.48 -5.79 -3.27
N PRO A 66 6.59 -5.97 -2.52
CA PRO A 66 6.74 -7.03 -1.54
C PRO A 66 5.83 -6.76 -0.34
N THR A 67 5.40 -7.83 0.33
CA THR A 67 4.30 -7.80 1.30
C THR A 67 4.55 -6.80 2.42
N GLN A 68 5.78 -6.70 2.90
CA GLN A 68 6.21 -5.82 3.98
C GLN A 68 6.08 -4.32 3.66
N LEU A 69 6.00 -3.93 2.38
CA LEU A 69 5.88 -2.51 1.99
C LEU A 69 4.47 -2.09 1.59
N ARG A 70 3.54 -3.04 1.45
CA ARG A 70 2.20 -2.75 0.92
C ARG A 70 1.44 -1.76 1.81
N ARG A 71 1.47 -1.98 3.14
CA ARG A 71 0.77 -1.11 4.10
C ARG A 71 1.36 0.30 4.12
N ASP A 72 2.68 0.42 4.18
CA ASP A 72 3.38 1.71 4.18
C ASP A 72 3.10 2.50 2.89
N LEU A 73 3.06 1.81 1.75
CA LEU A 73 2.72 2.45 0.50
C LEU A 73 1.27 2.95 0.49
N ILE A 74 0.31 2.17 0.99
CA ILE A 74 -1.08 2.63 1.13
C ILE A 74 -1.16 3.85 2.06
N PHE A 75 -0.52 3.79 3.23
CA PHE A 75 -0.45 4.90 4.18
C PHE A 75 0.10 6.16 3.51
N SER A 76 1.21 6.04 2.77
CA SER A 76 1.84 7.17 2.09
C SER A 76 0.97 7.81 1.00
N VAL A 77 -0.13 7.19 0.57
CA VAL A 77 -1.06 7.77 -0.40
C VAL A 77 -2.34 8.24 0.27
N HIS A 78 -2.81 7.50 1.28
CA HIS A 78 -4.08 7.75 1.95
C HIS A 78 -4.00 8.79 3.07
N ASP A 79 -2.99 8.69 3.94
CA ASP A 79 -2.91 9.41 5.21
C ASP A 79 -2.14 10.74 5.12
N ILE A 80 -1.70 11.15 3.92
CA ILE A 80 -1.07 12.47 3.76
C ILE A 80 -2.11 13.57 4.01
N PRO A 81 -1.79 14.65 4.76
CA PRO A 81 -2.70 15.77 4.99
C PRO A 81 -3.29 16.38 3.71
N LEU A 82 -2.48 16.50 2.65
CA LEU A 82 -2.89 16.95 1.32
C LEU A 82 -3.82 15.95 0.59
N GLY A 83 -3.80 14.68 1.00
CA GLY A 83 -4.66 13.63 0.48
C GLY A 83 -6.10 13.71 1.00
N ALA A 84 -6.38 14.42 2.10
CA ALA A 84 -7.73 14.52 2.68
C ALA A 84 -8.41 13.15 2.88
N HIS A 85 -7.64 12.11 3.28
CA HIS A 85 -8.14 10.76 3.51
C HIS A 85 -8.98 10.23 2.33
N GLN A 86 -8.35 10.17 1.16
CA GLN A 86 -9.03 9.87 -0.11
C GLN A 86 -9.85 8.58 -0.06
N ARG A 87 -10.96 8.59 -0.80
CA ARG A 87 -11.77 7.40 -1.04
C ARG A 87 -10.89 6.24 -1.57
N PRO A 88 -11.26 4.97 -1.27
CA PRO A 88 -10.51 3.81 -1.73
C PRO A 88 -10.16 3.83 -3.23
N GLU A 89 -11.09 4.30 -4.06
CA GLU A 89 -10.93 4.33 -5.52
C GLU A 89 -9.83 5.29 -5.95
N GLU A 90 -9.76 6.47 -5.33
CA GLU A 90 -8.74 7.48 -5.62
C GLU A 90 -7.36 7.05 -5.09
N THR A 91 -7.33 6.45 -3.90
CA THR A 91 -6.12 5.85 -3.34
C THR A 91 -5.56 4.78 -4.28
N TYR A 92 -6.41 3.87 -4.76
CA TYR A 92 -6.02 2.83 -5.72
C TYR A 92 -5.55 3.40 -7.06
N LYS A 93 -6.23 4.42 -7.60
CA LYS A 93 -5.85 5.09 -8.85
C LYS A 93 -4.44 5.67 -8.80
N LYS A 94 -4.02 6.20 -7.67
CA LYS A 94 -2.64 6.69 -7.45
C LYS A 94 -1.66 5.55 -7.24
N LEU A 95 -1.97 4.62 -6.34
CA LEU A 95 -1.07 3.52 -6.00
C LEU A 95 -0.71 2.65 -7.21
N ARG A 96 -1.65 2.40 -8.13
CA ARG A 96 -1.39 1.59 -9.33
C ARG A 96 -0.36 2.19 -10.29
N LEU A 97 -0.01 3.47 -10.11
CA LEU A 97 1.07 4.13 -10.85
C LEU A 97 2.42 3.93 -10.17
N LEU A 98 2.42 3.64 -8.86
CA LEU A 98 3.62 3.45 -8.05
C LEU A 98 4.07 1.99 -8.03
N GLY A 99 3.14 1.04 -8.02
CA GLY A 99 3.44 -0.39 -7.91
C GLY A 99 2.20 -1.26 -8.09
N TRP A 100 2.39 -2.58 -8.08
CA TRP A 100 1.30 -3.54 -8.18
C TRP A 100 1.52 -4.78 -7.30
N TRP A 101 0.43 -5.39 -6.82
CA TRP A 101 0.43 -6.72 -6.20
C TRP A 101 -0.95 -7.40 -6.37
N PRO A 102 -1.05 -8.73 -6.24
CA PRO A 102 -2.33 -9.44 -6.24
C PRO A 102 -3.21 -9.00 -5.07
N GLY A 103 -4.50 -8.77 -5.32
CA GLY A 103 -5.44 -8.32 -4.27
C GLY A 103 -5.31 -6.83 -3.89
N MET A 104 -4.53 -6.04 -4.62
CA MET A 104 -4.25 -4.64 -4.31
C MET A 104 -5.49 -3.77 -4.06
N GLN A 105 -6.51 -3.87 -4.91
CA GLN A 105 -7.72 -3.07 -4.75
C GLN A 105 -8.48 -3.39 -3.46
N GLU A 106 -8.51 -4.67 -3.07
CA GLU A 106 -9.12 -5.13 -1.83
C GLU A 106 -8.34 -4.65 -0.61
N HIS A 107 -7.02 -4.84 -0.60
CA HIS A 107 -6.18 -4.37 0.51
C HIS A 107 -6.29 -2.84 0.71
N VAL A 108 -6.38 -2.07 -0.37
CA VAL A 108 -6.61 -0.60 -0.30
C VAL A 108 -7.96 -0.29 0.32
N ARG A 109 -9.03 -0.97 -0.13
CA ARG A 109 -10.38 -0.75 0.38
C ARG A 109 -10.48 -1.09 1.86
N ASP A 110 -9.89 -2.20 2.28
CA ASP A 110 -9.93 -2.65 3.67
C ASP A 110 -9.13 -1.71 4.58
N TYR A 111 -7.98 -1.23 4.10
CA TYR A 111 -7.21 -0.20 4.79
C TYR A 111 -8.02 1.08 5.01
N CYS A 112 -8.60 1.66 3.95
CA CYS A 112 -9.38 2.89 4.05
C CYS A 112 -10.62 2.74 4.94
N ARG A 113 -11.27 1.56 4.94
CA ARG A 113 -12.41 1.26 5.84
C ARG A 113 -12.02 1.20 7.32
N SER A 114 -10.77 0.86 7.61
CA SER A 114 -10.23 0.85 8.98
C SER A 114 -9.69 2.21 9.44
N CYS A 115 -9.68 3.23 8.58
CA CYS A 115 -9.17 4.55 8.92
C CYS A 115 -10.13 5.29 9.87
N LEU A 116 -9.66 5.64 11.07
CA LEU A 116 -10.44 6.33 12.09
C LEU A 116 -10.97 7.70 11.64
N PHE A 117 -10.28 8.36 10.70
CA PHE A 117 -10.72 9.63 10.12
C PHE A 117 -11.79 9.47 9.03
N CYS A 118 -11.85 8.31 8.37
CA CYS A 118 -12.85 8.01 7.34
C CYS A 118 -14.14 7.40 7.89
N ILE A 119 -14.09 6.74 9.05
CA ILE A 119 -15.26 6.11 9.64
C ILE A 119 -16.30 7.20 10.00
N PRO A 120 -17.56 7.07 9.56
CA PRO A 120 -18.60 8.03 9.91
C PRO A 120 -18.78 8.10 11.43
N ARG A 121 -18.67 9.31 12.02
CA ARG A 121 -18.90 9.55 13.45
C ARG A 121 -20.31 9.17 13.93
N ASN A 122 -21.25 8.90 13.02
CA ASN A 122 -22.62 8.49 13.35
C ASN A 122 -22.74 7.07 13.91
N LEU A 123 -21.65 6.29 13.99
CA LEU A 123 -21.58 5.00 14.68
C LEU A 123 -21.14 5.12 16.15
N ILE A 124 -20.86 6.33 16.65
CA ILE A 124 -20.38 6.58 18.02
C ILE A 124 -21.57 6.78 19.01
N GLY A 125 -22.81 6.53 18.56
CA GLY A 125 -24.04 6.63 19.36
C GLY A 125 -24.35 5.45 20.28
N SER A 126 -23.49 4.44 20.38
CA SER A 126 -23.60 3.39 21.39
C SER A 126 -22.30 3.28 22.18
N GLU A 127 -22.28 4.02 23.30
CA GLU A 127 -21.50 3.77 24.52
C GLU A 127 -20.06 3.26 24.32
N LEU A 128 -19.17 4.19 23.95
CA LEU A 128 -17.73 3.94 23.93
C LEU A 128 -17.21 3.87 25.38
N LYS A 129 -17.02 2.68 25.93
CA LYS A 129 -16.12 2.49 27.09
C LYS A 129 -14.73 2.94 26.66
N VAL A 130 -14.31 4.06 27.23
CA VAL A 130 -12.98 4.64 27.11
C VAL A 130 -11.95 3.56 27.41
N ILE A 131 -11.24 3.11 26.38
CA ILE A 131 -9.97 2.42 26.56
C ILE A 131 -8.93 3.52 26.39
N GLU A 132 -8.41 4.01 27.53
CA GLU A 132 -7.30 4.96 27.54
C GLU A 132 -6.13 4.38 26.76
N SER A 133 -5.70 5.12 25.74
CA SER A 133 -4.55 4.77 24.92
C SER A 133 -3.27 5.34 25.56
N PRO A 134 -2.16 4.60 25.69
CA PRO A 134 -0.97 5.03 26.41
C PRO A 134 -0.13 6.09 25.68
N TRP A 135 -0.58 6.59 24.54
CA TRP A 135 0.20 7.51 23.71
C TRP A 135 -0.05 8.94 24.16
N PRO A 136 1.00 9.70 24.55
CA PRO A 136 0.84 11.10 24.87
C PRO A 136 0.46 11.84 23.59
N LEU A 137 -0.79 12.31 23.54
CA LEU A 137 -1.23 13.32 22.60
C LEU A 137 -0.45 14.59 22.94
N SER A 138 0.53 14.95 22.10
CA SER A 138 1.09 16.30 22.17
C SER A 138 0.00 17.29 21.80
N GLU A 139 -0.60 17.88 22.83
CA GLU A 139 -1.38 19.10 22.72
C GLU A 139 -0.44 20.23 22.31
N GLU A 140 -0.48 20.66 21.05
CA GLU A 140 -0.17 22.06 20.71
C GLU A 140 -1.12 22.53 19.60
N GLY A 141 -2.00 23.47 19.96
CA GLY A 141 -2.89 24.14 19.04
C GLY A 141 -4.21 24.65 19.65
N VAL A 142 -4.19 25.15 20.89
CA VAL A 142 -5.34 25.81 21.52
C VAL A 142 -5.44 27.27 21.07
N CYS A 143 -6.63 27.60 20.52
CA CYS A 143 -7.35 28.90 20.46
C CYS A 143 -6.69 30.08 19.74
N ASN A 144 -7.42 30.95 19.03
CA ASN A 144 -8.69 31.59 19.39
C ASN A 144 -9.41 32.26 18.20
N GLU A 145 -10.72 32.01 18.06
CA GLU A 145 -11.69 32.95 17.48
C GLU A 145 -12.27 33.86 18.57
N SER A 146 -12.60 35.12 18.19
CA SER A 146 -13.46 36.17 18.81
C SER A 146 -12.70 37.50 18.81
N GLY A 147 -13.22 38.67 18.43
CA GLY A 147 -14.55 39.17 18.15
C GLY A 147 -14.47 40.72 18.17
N THR A 148 -15.30 41.35 17.35
CA THR A 148 -15.74 42.76 17.26
C THR A 148 -15.12 43.84 18.18
N ARG A 149 -14.73 44.95 17.55
CA ARG A 149 -15.12 46.31 18.00
C ARG A 149 -15.42 47.18 16.79
#